data_AF-A0A7S1RWP4-F1
#
_entry.id   AF-A0A7S1RWP4-F1
#
_cell.length_a   1.000
_cell.length_b   1.000
_cell.length_c   1.000
_cell.angle_alpha   90.00
_cell.angle_beta   90.00
_cell.angle_gamma   90.00
#
_symmetry.space_group_name_H-M   'P 1'
#
loop_
_entity.id
_entity.type
_entity.pdbx_description
1 polymer ?
#
loop_
_entity_poly.entity_id
_entity_poly.type
_entity_poly.pdbx_seq_one_letter_code
_entity_poly.pdbx_strand_id
1 'polypeptide(L)'
;GLSPRGAPPLADWSHLRHARWSRCWRSVPSVLQLFVYCEVVPTLCQLLAFDRQRIRRAIVGGSSVLLIVETAWAVLGLGLAGPAGDPLQQLLAAGGAVQGAVLALAACAIATTIIGTVLALQSFFAGGARPRRGQGAACSGLAVLAPLLLALRAQDAFFAAIDFAGAYPVALLWGCAPPLMALRMTGGDGQSSRRQGLLRRRGLLRGLLVLSSAFVAFNAATDVARVLGVGGGARWQ
;
A
#
# COMPACT_ATOMS: atom_id res chain seq x y z
N GLY A 1 37.15 2.34 12.60
CA GLY A 1 37.42 1.03 13.22
C GLY A 1 36.77 -0.03 12.36
N LEU A 2 37.56 -0.96 11.83
CA LEU A 2 37.08 -2.07 11.00
C LEU A 2 36.23 -3.00 11.88
N SER A 3 34.91 -2.99 11.71
CA SER A 3 34.05 -4.00 12.31
C SER A 3 34.43 -5.36 11.74
N PRO A 4 34.62 -6.41 12.58
CA PRO A 4 34.95 -7.74 12.09
C PRO A 4 33.87 -8.22 11.12
N ARG A 5 34.28 -8.69 9.93
CA ARG A 5 33.37 -9.30 8.95
C ARG A 5 32.59 -10.42 9.64
N GLY A 6 31.30 -10.20 9.89
CA GLY A 6 30.41 -11.13 10.58
C GLY A 6 29.68 -10.59 11.81
N ALA A 7 30.03 -9.40 12.33
CA ALA A 7 29.23 -8.76 13.38
C ALA A 7 27.97 -8.12 12.79
N PRO A 8 26.77 -8.32 13.37
CA PRO A 8 25.55 -7.69 12.88
C PRO A 8 25.68 -6.16 12.98
N PRO A 9 25.20 -5.40 11.98
CA PRO A 9 25.20 -3.94 12.05
C PRO A 9 24.37 -3.49 13.26
N LEU A 10 24.97 -2.70 14.14
CA LEU A 10 24.29 -2.15 15.31
C LEU A 10 23.55 -0.88 14.91
N ALA A 11 22.30 -0.75 15.38
CA ALA A 11 21.50 0.44 15.14
C ALA A 11 22.03 1.65 15.93
N ASP A 12 22.27 2.76 15.24
CA ASP A 12 22.59 4.05 15.84
C ASP A 12 21.30 4.89 16.01
N TRP A 13 20.85 4.99 17.25
CA TRP A 13 19.64 5.71 17.63
C TRP A 13 19.75 7.23 17.49
N SER A 14 20.95 7.78 17.27
CA SER A 14 21.15 9.22 17.07
C SER A 14 20.47 9.71 15.78
N HIS A 15 20.31 8.84 14.79
CA HIS A 15 19.62 9.14 13.54
C HIS A 15 18.15 9.53 13.73
N LEU A 16 17.48 9.04 14.78
CA LEU A 16 16.08 9.33 15.09
C LEU A 16 15.83 10.78 15.54
N ARG A 17 16.88 11.54 15.88
CA ARG A 17 16.74 12.93 16.35
C ARG A 17 16.41 13.93 15.24
N HIS A 18 16.54 13.54 13.97
CA HIS A 18 16.33 14.42 12.83
C HIS A 18 14.88 14.30 12.32
N ALA A 19 14.05 15.32 12.58
CA ALA A 19 12.66 15.36 12.11
C ALA A 19 12.45 16.51 11.09
N ARG A 20 12.17 16.18 9.83
CA ARG A 20 11.81 17.14 8.77
C ARG A 20 10.34 17.00 8.37
N TRP A 21 9.46 17.49 9.24
CA TRP A 21 8.00 17.40 9.09
C TRP A 21 7.45 17.97 7.77
N SER A 22 8.12 18.97 7.20
CA SER A 22 7.71 19.61 5.94
C SER A 22 7.76 18.67 4.73
N ARG A 23 8.52 17.57 4.80
CA ARG A 23 8.63 16.59 3.70
C ARG A 23 7.67 15.41 3.86
N CYS A 24 7.08 15.21 5.04
CA CYS A 24 6.21 14.07 5.34
C CYS A 24 4.97 13.99 4.43
N TRP A 25 4.44 15.15 3.98
CA TRP A 25 3.31 15.19 3.05
C TRP A 25 3.59 14.42 1.74
N ARG A 26 4.83 14.41 1.26
CA ARG A 26 5.18 13.71 0.01
C ARG A 26 5.10 12.20 0.13
N SER A 27 5.22 11.65 1.35
CA SER A 27 5.16 10.21 1.61
C SER A 27 3.73 9.73 1.91
N VAL A 28 2.74 10.63 1.94
CA VAL A 28 1.34 10.26 2.25
C VAL A 28 0.80 9.17 1.33
N PRO A 29 0.97 9.22 -0.01
CA PRO A 29 0.46 8.14 -0.85
C PRO A 29 1.15 6.80 -0.56
N SER A 30 2.46 6.80 -0.36
CA SER A 30 3.21 5.62 0.08
C SER A 30 2.64 5.01 1.37
N VAL A 31 2.36 5.84 2.37
CA VAL A 31 1.75 5.40 3.63
C VAL A 31 0.34 4.84 3.39
N LEU A 32 -0.48 5.48 2.56
CA LEU A 32 -1.80 4.94 2.21
C LEU A 32 -1.71 3.54 1.57
N GLN A 33 -0.70 3.31 0.74
CA GLN A 33 -0.45 2.00 0.15
C GLN A 33 -0.02 0.97 1.21
N LEU A 34 0.84 1.34 2.16
CA LEU A 34 1.27 0.44 3.25
C LEU A 34 0.11 0.03 4.17
N PHE A 35 -0.84 0.93 4.39
CA PHE A 35 -2.04 0.68 5.22
C PHE A 35 -3.24 0.16 4.42
N VAL A 36 -3.02 -0.42 3.22
CA VAL A 36 -4.12 -0.98 2.44
C VAL A 36 -4.55 -2.35 3.00
N TYR A 37 -5.58 -2.36 3.82
CA TYR A 37 -6.24 -3.59 4.30
C TYR A 37 -7.73 -3.63 3.94
N CYS A 38 -8.22 -2.58 3.27
CA CYS A 38 -9.63 -2.41 2.97
C CYS A 38 -10.19 -3.52 2.07
N GLU A 39 -9.32 -4.20 1.31
CA GLU A 39 -9.67 -5.32 0.44
C GLU A 39 -10.19 -6.55 1.20
N VAL A 40 -9.74 -6.72 2.45
CA VAL A 40 -10.12 -7.85 3.31
C VAL A 40 -11.38 -7.54 4.15
N VAL A 41 -11.82 -6.28 4.17
CA VAL A 41 -12.99 -5.85 4.96
C VAL A 41 -14.27 -6.63 4.62
N PRO A 42 -14.60 -6.90 3.34
CA PRO A 42 -15.77 -7.72 3.00
C PRO A 42 -15.70 -9.13 3.59
N THR A 43 -14.53 -9.77 3.51
CA THR A 43 -14.28 -11.10 4.08
C THR A 43 -14.41 -11.09 5.59
N LEU A 44 -13.85 -10.07 6.27
CA LEU A 44 -14.01 -9.90 7.72
C LEU A 44 -15.48 -9.72 8.13
N CYS A 45 -16.27 -9.00 7.33
CA CYS A 45 -17.69 -8.82 7.61
C CYS A 45 -18.45 -10.14 7.55
N GLN A 46 -18.12 -11.00 6.59
CA GLN A 46 -18.71 -12.34 6.47
C GLN A 46 -18.27 -13.25 7.63
N LEU A 47 -16.98 -13.28 7.96
CA LEU A 47 -16.44 -14.11 9.04
C LEU A 47 -17.00 -13.72 10.42
N LEU A 48 -17.28 -12.45 10.65
CA LEU A 48 -17.82 -11.93 11.92
C LEU A 48 -19.36 -11.83 11.93
N ALA A 49 -20.04 -12.51 11.00
CA ALA A 49 -21.50 -12.55 10.88
C ALA A 49 -22.16 -11.15 10.90
N PHE A 50 -21.49 -10.15 10.32
CA PHE A 50 -21.94 -8.76 10.27
C PHE A 50 -22.15 -8.07 11.64
N ASP A 51 -21.54 -8.58 12.73
CA ASP A 51 -21.58 -7.91 14.04
C ASP A 51 -20.73 -6.63 14.05
N ARG A 52 -21.42 -5.48 14.14
CA ARG A 52 -20.80 -4.14 14.09
C ARG A 52 -19.75 -3.91 15.18
N GLN A 53 -19.97 -4.38 16.41
CA GLN A 53 -19.02 -4.14 17.49
C GLN A 53 -17.76 -4.96 17.31
N ARG A 54 -17.90 -6.23 16.92
CA ARG A 54 -16.75 -7.11 16.65
C ARG A 54 -15.96 -6.64 15.45
N ILE A 55 -16.63 -6.27 14.35
CA ILE A 55 -15.97 -5.73 13.15
C ILE A 55 -15.19 -4.45 13.48
N ARG A 56 -15.79 -3.51 14.23
CA ARG A 56 -15.10 -2.28 14.60
C ARG A 56 -13.87 -2.55 15.46
N ARG A 57 -13.97 -3.45 16.45
CA ARG A 57 -12.84 -3.83 17.30
C ARG A 57 -11.75 -4.54 16.50
N ALA A 58 -12.12 -5.43 15.59
CA ALA A 58 -11.18 -6.13 14.72
C ALA A 58 -10.43 -5.18 13.79
N ILE A 59 -11.12 -4.22 13.18
CA ILE A 59 -10.50 -3.21 12.31
C ILE A 59 -9.57 -2.32 13.15
N VAL A 60 -10.05 -1.73 14.24
CA VAL A 60 -9.22 -0.83 15.07
C VAL A 60 -8.02 -1.58 15.67
N GLY A 61 -8.23 -2.81 16.14
CA GLY A 61 -7.16 -3.66 16.66
C GLY A 61 -6.13 -3.99 15.59
N GLY A 62 -6.57 -4.48 14.43
CA GLY A 62 -5.70 -4.81 13.30
C GLY A 62 -4.90 -3.61 12.79
N SER A 63 -5.54 -2.45 12.61
CA SER A 63 -4.87 -1.21 12.20
C SER A 63 -3.84 -0.74 13.22
N SER A 64 -4.14 -0.87 14.52
CA SER A 64 -3.20 -0.49 15.57
C SER A 64 -1.98 -1.40 15.58
N VAL A 65 -2.17 -2.71 15.43
CA VAL A 65 -1.08 -3.69 15.35
C VAL A 65 -0.23 -3.43 14.11
N LEU A 66 -0.84 -3.23 12.94
CA LEU A 66 -0.11 -2.91 11.71
C LEU A 66 0.73 -1.64 11.89
N LEU A 67 0.16 -0.60 12.49
CA LEU A 67 0.87 0.66 12.74
C LEU A 67 2.07 0.46 13.66
N ILE A 68 1.93 -0.32 14.73
CA ILE A 68 3.04 -0.62 15.64
C ILE A 68 4.16 -1.38 14.93
N VAL A 69 3.82 -2.39 14.13
CA VAL A 69 4.81 -3.20 13.42
C VAL A 69 5.53 -2.36 12.35
N GLU A 70 4.79 -1.59 11.54
CA GLU A 70 5.38 -0.73 10.50
C GLU A 70 6.26 0.37 11.11
N THR A 71 5.83 0.98 12.20
CA THR A 71 6.65 2.00 12.89
C THR A 71 7.90 1.38 13.52
N ALA A 72 7.80 0.18 14.10
CA ALA A 72 8.97 -0.52 14.63
C ALA A 72 10.00 -0.83 13.52
N TRP A 73 9.54 -1.32 12.36
CA TRP A 73 10.41 -1.56 11.21
C TRP A 73 11.02 -0.28 10.64
N ALA A 74 10.25 0.81 10.54
CA ALA A 74 10.76 2.09 10.08
C ALA A 74 11.83 2.68 11.03
N VAL A 75 11.60 2.60 12.34
CA VAL A 75 12.56 3.02 13.37
C VAL A 75 13.85 2.19 13.31
N LEU A 76 13.73 0.87 13.13
CA LEU A 76 14.88 -0.01 12.98
C LEU A 76 15.66 0.30 11.70
N GLY A 77 14.98 0.48 10.56
CA GLY A 77 15.61 0.84 9.29
C GLY A 77 16.37 2.16 9.37
N LEU A 78 15.77 3.19 10.00
CA LEU A 78 16.42 4.47 10.24
C LEU A 78 17.61 4.37 11.20
N GLY A 79 17.51 3.53 12.24
CA GLY A 79 18.61 3.27 13.16
C GLY A 79 19.78 2.57 12.50
N LEU A 80 19.52 1.64 11.58
CA LEU A 80 20.57 0.94 10.85
C LEU A 80 21.23 1.85 9.79
N ALA A 81 20.43 2.45 8.92
CA ALA A 81 20.93 3.11 7.71
C ALA A 81 21.03 4.64 7.77
N GLY A 82 20.46 5.24 8.81
CA GLY A 82 20.30 6.68 8.88
C GLY A 82 19.29 7.20 7.84
N PRO A 83 19.10 8.53 7.77
CA PRO A 83 18.03 9.15 6.97
C PRO A 83 18.26 9.12 5.45
N ALA A 84 19.47 8.73 4.99
CA ALA A 84 19.84 8.72 3.57
C ALA A 84 20.37 7.36 3.09
N GLY A 85 20.47 6.37 3.98
CA GLY A 85 20.95 5.04 3.63
C GLY A 85 19.81 4.07 3.35
N ASP A 86 20.08 3.07 2.51
CA ASP A 86 19.18 1.93 2.31
C ASP A 86 19.49 0.84 3.36
N PRO A 87 18.56 0.52 4.28
CA PRO A 87 18.76 -0.51 5.29
C PRO A 87 18.92 -1.91 4.69
N LEU A 88 18.35 -2.19 3.52
CA LEU A 88 18.51 -3.47 2.88
C LEU A 88 19.95 -3.67 2.39
N GLN A 89 20.55 -2.65 1.79
CA GLN A 89 21.94 -2.72 1.32
C GLN A 89 22.91 -2.97 2.47
N GLN A 90 22.66 -2.38 3.64
CA GLN A 90 23.49 -2.63 4.82
C GLN A 90 23.36 -4.05 5.35
N LEU A 91 22.14 -4.60 5.36
CA LEU A 91 21.91 -5.99 5.76
C LEU A 91 22.53 -6.99 4.78
N LEU A 92 22.51 -6.68 3.48
CA LEU A 92 23.17 -7.50 2.47
C LEU A 92 24.70 -7.39 2.58
N ALA A 93 25.23 -6.21 2.88
CA ALA A 93 26.66 -5.96 3.06
C ALA A 93 27.23 -6.61 4.34
N ALA A 94 26.39 -6.92 5.34
CA ALA A 94 26.80 -7.62 6.56
C ALA A 94 27.33 -9.05 6.26
N GLY A 95 26.86 -9.67 5.18
CA GLY A 95 27.30 -10.99 4.74
C GLY A 95 26.87 -12.15 5.65
N GLY A 96 27.36 -13.35 5.33
CA GLY A 96 27.19 -14.54 6.16
C GLY A 96 25.74 -14.98 6.34
N ALA A 97 25.40 -15.46 7.54
CA ALA A 97 24.07 -15.98 7.86
C ALA A 97 22.96 -14.92 7.76
N VAL A 98 23.28 -13.65 8.05
CA VAL A 98 22.32 -12.53 7.98
C VAL A 98 21.89 -12.30 6.54
N GLN A 99 22.84 -12.19 5.61
CA GLN A 99 22.54 -12.06 4.18
C GLN A 99 21.72 -13.26 3.66
N GLY A 100 22.10 -14.48 4.04
CA GLY A 100 21.37 -15.69 3.66
C GLY A 100 19.92 -15.70 4.15
N ALA A 101 19.69 -15.31 5.41
CA ALA A 101 18.35 -15.23 5.99
C ALA A 101 17.48 -14.16 5.31
N VAL A 102 18.06 -12.98 5.03
CA VAL A 102 17.35 -11.89 4.33
C VAL A 102 16.94 -12.32 2.92
N LEU A 103 17.84 -12.95 2.16
CA LEU A 103 17.54 -13.43 0.81
C LEU A 103 16.51 -14.56 0.82
N ALA A 104 16.59 -15.49 1.77
CA ALA A 104 15.62 -16.57 1.91
C ALA A 104 14.22 -16.03 2.27
N LEU A 105 14.16 -15.09 3.21
CA LEU A 105 12.91 -14.43 3.60
C LEU A 105 12.31 -13.65 2.42
N ALA A 106 13.12 -12.86 1.71
CA ALA A 106 12.69 -12.10 0.55
C ALA A 106 12.20 -13.02 -0.57
N ALA A 107 12.93 -14.10 -0.88
CA ALA A 107 12.54 -15.07 -1.90
C ALA A 107 11.20 -15.73 -1.56
N CYS A 108 11.01 -16.14 -0.29
CA CYS A 108 9.75 -16.71 0.18
C CYS A 108 8.59 -15.71 0.12
N ALA A 109 8.81 -14.47 0.54
CA ALA A 109 7.81 -13.41 0.50
C ALA A 109 7.40 -13.07 -0.94
N ILE A 110 8.35 -12.99 -1.87
CA ILE A 110 8.07 -12.76 -3.29
C ILE A 110 7.31 -13.95 -3.88
N ALA A 111 7.74 -15.19 -3.60
CA ALA A 111 7.07 -16.39 -4.11
C ALA A 111 5.61 -16.48 -3.65
N THR A 112 5.33 -16.23 -2.37
CA THR A 112 3.95 -16.22 -1.84
C THR A 112 3.11 -15.11 -2.47
N THR A 113 3.69 -13.93 -2.71
CA THR A 113 3.02 -12.81 -3.40
C THR A 113 2.69 -13.15 -4.86
N ILE A 114 3.61 -13.78 -5.59
CA ILE A 114 3.37 -14.21 -6.97
C ILE A 114 2.21 -15.22 -7.01
N ILE A 115 2.22 -16.22 -6.12
CA ILE A 115 1.14 -17.22 -6.04
C ILE A 115 -0.21 -16.53 -5.80
N GLY A 116 -0.28 -15.62 -4.82
CA GLY A 116 -1.50 -14.87 -4.54
C GLY A 116 -1.99 -14.04 -5.73
N THR A 117 -1.07 -13.37 -6.44
CA THR A 117 -1.38 -12.55 -7.61
C THR A 117 -1.91 -13.39 -8.78
N VAL A 118 -1.31 -14.55 -9.03
CA VAL A 118 -1.78 -15.48 -10.08
C VAL A 118 -3.21 -15.93 -9.79
N LEU A 119 -3.49 -16.35 -8.56
CA LEU A 119 -4.83 -16.80 -8.14
C LEU A 119 -5.87 -15.67 -8.21
N ALA A 120 -5.49 -14.45 -7.82
CA ALA A 120 -6.34 -13.26 -7.91
C ALA A 120 -6.68 -12.92 -9.37
N LEU A 121 -5.70 -12.94 -10.28
CA LEU A 121 -5.95 -12.67 -11.70
C LEU A 121 -6.82 -13.76 -12.33
N GLN A 122 -6.55 -15.03 -12.03
CA GLN A 122 -7.35 -16.14 -12.54
C GLN A 122 -8.82 -16.04 -12.09
N SER A 123 -9.07 -15.76 -10.81
CA SER A 123 -10.43 -15.60 -10.29
C SER A 123 -11.15 -14.38 -10.87
N PHE A 124 -10.46 -13.25 -11.04
CA PHE A 124 -11.03 -12.05 -11.68
C PHE A 124 -11.48 -12.33 -13.11
N PHE A 125 -10.63 -12.96 -13.92
CA PHE A 125 -10.94 -13.25 -15.32
C PHE A 125 -11.94 -14.41 -15.50
N ALA A 126 -11.98 -15.36 -14.57
CA ALA A 126 -13.00 -16.41 -14.55
C ALA A 126 -14.41 -15.86 -14.23
N GLY A 127 -14.51 -14.81 -13.40
CA GLY A 127 -15.78 -14.15 -13.08
C GLY A 127 -16.25 -13.12 -14.11
N GLY A 128 -15.32 -12.51 -14.88
CA GLY A 128 -15.62 -11.42 -15.82
C GLY A 128 -15.75 -11.81 -17.29
N ALA A 129 -15.23 -12.96 -17.72
CA ALA A 129 -15.24 -13.39 -19.13
C ALA A 129 -15.49 -14.90 -19.26
N ARG A 130 -16.05 -15.36 -20.39
CA ARG A 130 -16.12 -16.80 -20.69
C ARG A 130 -14.69 -17.38 -20.63
N PRO A 131 -14.47 -18.49 -19.91
CA PRO A 131 -13.13 -19.06 -19.75
C PRO A 131 -12.56 -19.41 -21.12
N ARG A 132 -11.43 -18.78 -21.48
CA ARG A 132 -10.73 -19.04 -22.75
C ARG A 132 -9.60 -20.04 -22.52
N ARG A 133 -9.46 -20.99 -23.45
CA ARG A 133 -8.36 -21.97 -23.45
C ARG A 133 -7.02 -21.22 -23.47
N GLY A 134 -6.16 -21.46 -22.47
CA GLY A 134 -4.87 -20.77 -22.31
C GLY A 134 -4.86 -19.54 -21.37
N GLN A 135 -6.01 -19.12 -20.84
CA GLN A 135 -6.10 -17.95 -19.95
C GLN A 135 -5.29 -18.10 -18.66
N GLY A 136 -5.23 -19.31 -18.08
CA GLY A 136 -4.43 -19.57 -16.88
C GLY A 136 -2.93 -19.31 -17.10
N ALA A 137 -2.38 -19.76 -18.23
CA ALA A 137 -0.98 -19.53 -18.59
C ALA A 137 -0.70 -18.05 -18.89
N ALA A 138 -1.63 -17.36 -19.55
CA ALA A 138 -1.52 -15.93 -19.80
C ALA A 138 -1.54 -15.10 -18.50
N CYS A 139 -2.43 -15.43 -17.54
CA CYS A 139 -2.48 -14.77 -16.23
C CYS A 139 -1.19 -15.01 -15.43
N SER A 140 -0.68 -16.25 -15.43
CA SER A 140 0.61 -16.57 -14.79
C SER A 140 1.77 -15.84 -15.44
N GLY A 141 1.80 -15.81 -16.78
CA GLY A 141 2.80 -15.06 -17.55
C GLY A 141 2.76 -13.58 -17.22
N LEU A 142 1.58 -12.96 -17.19
CA LEU A 142 1.43 -11.54 -16.87
C LEU A 142 1.81 -11.22 -15.43
N ALA A 143 1.45 -12.08 -14.46
CA ALA A 143 1.79 -11.91 -13.05
C ALA A 143 3.30 -11.94 -12.78
N VAL A 144 4.09 -12.66 -13.58
CA VAL A 144 5.53 -12.82 -13.38
C VAL A 144 6.34 -11.95 -14.33
N LEU A 145 6.03 -11.98 -15.63
CA LEU A 145 6.81 -11.26 -16.64
C LEU A 145 6.68 -9.75 -16.51
N ALA A 146 5.50 -9.22 -16.18
CA ALA A 146 5.33 -7.77 -16.04
C ALA A 146 6.20 -7.17 -14.91
N PRO A 147 6.15 -7.68 -13.66
CA PRO A 147 7.03 -7.17 -12.61
C PRO A 147 8.50 -7.51 -12.86
N LEU A 148 8.81 -8.64 -13.48
CA LEU A 148 10.20 -8.99 -13.83
C LEU A 148 10.80 -8.02 -14.85
N LEU A 149 10.08 -7.70 -15.92
CA LEU A 149 10.54 -6.74 -16.93
C LEU A 149 10.70 -5.34 -16.32
N LEU A 150 9.81 -4.94 -15.42
CA LEU A 150 9.93 -3.67 -14.72
C LEU A 150 11.18 -3.65 -13.81
N ALA A 151 11.40 -4.72 -13.05
CA ALA A 151 12.57 -4.86 -12.17
C ALA A 151 13.90 -4.83 -12.95
N LEU A 152 13.94 -5.40 -14.17
CA LEU A 152 15.12 -5.37 -15.02
C LEU A 152 15.37 -4.00 -15.68
N ARG A 153 14.31 -3.21 -15.93
CA ARG A 153 14.41 -1.93 -16.63
C ARG A 153 14.57 -0.74 -15.70
N ALA A 154 13.99 -0.78 -14.52
CA ALA A 154 13.95 0.33 -13.60
C ALA A 154 14.13 -0.17 -12.15
N GLN A 155 15.39 -0.34 -11.75
CA GLN A 155 15.75 -0.83 -10.42
C GLN A 155 15.33 0.12 -9.29
N ASP A 156 15.17 1.42 -9.61
CA ASP A 156 14.74 2.46 -8.66
C ASP A 156 13.22 2.73 -8.69
N ALA A 157 12.45 1.99 -9.49
CA ALA A 157 11.02 2.26 -9.67
C ALA A 157 10.14 1.74 -8.52
N PHE A 158 10.69 1.01 -7.54
CA PHE A 158 9.90 0.41 -6.47
C PHE A 158 9.11 1.46 -5.66
N PHE A 159 9.80 2.48 -5.14
CA PHE A 159 9.15 3.54 -4.37
C PHE A 159 8.18 4.36 -5.23
N ALA A 160 8.53 4.57 -6.50
CA ALA A 160 7.65 5.22 -7.46
C ALA A 160 6.35 4.44 -7.70
N ALA A 161 6.44 3.11 -7.81
CA ALA A 161 5.31 2.23 -8.02
C ALA A 161 4.39 2.20 -6.79
N ILE A 162 4.95 2.12 -5.58
CA ILE A 162 4.18 2.11 -4.32
C ILE A 162 3.35 3.38 -4.17
N ASP A 163 3.94 4.53 -4.43
CA ASP A 163 3.26 5.80 -4.21
C ASP A 163 2.38 6.20 -5.39
N PHE A 164 2.63 5.69 -6.60
CA PHE A 164 1.60 5.64 -7.63
C PHE A 164 0.39 4.79 -7.19
N ALA A 165 0.62 3.58 -6.67
CA ALA A 165 -0.46 2.70 -6.22
C ALA A 165 -1.30 3.33 -5.09
N GLY A 166 -0.64 4.00 -4.16
CA GLY A 166 -1.28 4.76 -3.08
C GLY A 166 -2.04 6.00 -3.57
N ALA A 167 -1.46 6.77 -4.50
CA ALA A 167 -2.05 8.01 -4.98
C ALA A 167 -3.30 7.79 -5.84
N TYR A 168 -3.34 6.71 -6.62
CA TYR A 168 -4.38 6.49 -7.62
C TYR A 168 -5.29 5.30 -7.29
N PRO A 169 -4.91 4.01 -7.46
CA PRO A 169 -5.77 2.88 -7.14
C PRO A 169 -6.37 2.93 -5.74
N VAL A 170 -5.54 3.10 -4.71
CA VAL A 170 -6.00 3.04 -3.31
C VAL A 170 -6.92 4.22 -3.00
N ALA A 171 -6.52 5.44 -3.37
CA ALA A 171 -7.33 6.62 -3.14
C ALA A 171 -8.69 6.57 -3.89
N LEU A 172 -8.73 6.03 -5.10
CA LEU A 172 -9.97 5.89 -5.87
C LEU A 172 -10.86 4.77 -5.32
N LEU A 173 -10.30 3.58 -5.11
CA LEU A 173 -11.06 2.41 -4.65
C LEU A 173 -11.55 2.55 -3.22
N TRP A 174 -10.68 3.01 -2.31
CA TRP A 174 -10.99 3.02 -0.88
C TRP A 174 -11.35 4.41 -0.36
N GLY A 175 -10.91 5.48 -1.02
CA GLY A 175 -11.32 6.85 -0.71
C GLY A 175 -12.64 7.25 -1.37
N CYS A 176 -12.78 7.04 -2.69
CA CYS A 176 -13.95 7.52 -3.43
C CYS A 176 -15.11 6.51 -3.47
N ALA A 177 -14.85 5.21 -3.64
CA ALA A 177 -15.93 4.24 -3.87
C ALA A 177 -16.89 4.06 -2.68
N PRO A 178 -16.44 3.94 -1.40
CA PRO A 178 -17.36 3.74 -0.28
C PRO A 178 -18.30 4.93 -0.04
N PRO A 179 -17.85 6.20 -0.08
CA PRO A 179 -18.75 7.36 -0.03
C PRO A 179 -19.74 7.40 -1.18
N LEU A 180 -19.30 7.12 -2.42
CA LEU A 180 -20.18 7.09 -3.59
C LEU A 180 -21.27 6.02 -3.44
N MET A 181 -20.91 4.81 -3.02
CA MET A 181 -21.85 3.72 -2.78
C MET A 181 -22.87 4.09 -1.69
N ALA A 182 -22.42 4.66 -0.57
CA ALA A 182 -23.30 5.07 0.52
C ALA A 182 -24.27 6.21 0.10
N LEU A 183 -23.81 7.15 -0.73
CA LEU A 183 -24.65 8.22 -1.26
C LEU A 183 -25.71 7.69 -2.24
N ARG A 184 -25.33 6.78 -3.15
CA ARG A 184 -26.27 6.13 -4.09
C ARG A 184 -27.33 5.31 -3.38
N MET A 185 -26.96 4.57 -2.32
CA MET A 185 -27.90 3.83 -1.48
C MET A 185 -28.89 4.73 -0.74
N THR A 186 -28.61 6.03 -0.60
CA THR A 186 -29.57 6.96 -0.02
C THR A 186 -30.63 7.41 -1.05
N GLY A 187 -30.34 7.27 -2.35
CA GLY A 187 -31.21 7.66 -3.47
C GLY A 187 -32.27 6.62 -3.84
N GLY A 188 -31.90 5.32 -3.92
CA GLY A 188 -32.81 4.22 -4.25
C GLY A 188 -33.39 3.47 -3.04
N ASP A 189 -34.71 3.34 -2.98
CA ASP A 189 -35.59 2.41 -2.22
C ASP A 189 -35.56 2.27 -0.67
N GLY A 190 -36.75 2.49 -0.09
CA GLY A 190 -37.45 1.52 0.78
C GLY A 190 -37.22 1.47 2.29
N GLN A 191 -35.99 1.63 2.81
CA GLN A 191 -35.72 1.36 4.25
C GLN A 191 -35.58 2.65 5.09
N SER A 192 -36.66 3.04 5.77
CA SER A 192 -36.83 4.29 6.54
C SER A 192 -35.77 4.51 7.64
N SER A 193 -35.50 3.51 8.50
CA SER A 193 -34.54 3.66 9.62
C SER A 193 -33.07 3.77 9.17
N ARG A 194 -32.67 3.07 8.10
CA ARG A 194 -31.29 3.13 7.57
C ARG A 194 -31.05 4.41 6.76
N ARG A 195 -32.07 4.89 6.05
CA ARG A 195 -32.07 6.19 5.37
C ARG A 195 -31.84 7.33 6.35
N GLN A 196 -32.51 7.36 7.49
CA GLN A 196 -32.41 8.49 8.44
C GLN A 196 -30.98 8.68 8.99
N GLY A 197 -30.27 7.59 9.28
CA GLY A 197 -28.87 7.63 9.71
C GLY A 197 -27.89 8.04 8.61
N LEU A 198 -28.13 7.62 7.37
CA LEU A 198 -27.31 8.00 6.20
C LEU A 198 -27.56 9.45 5.77
N LEU A 199 -28.81 9.91 5.80
CA LEU A 199 -29.21 11.30 5.54
C LEU A 199 -28.51 12.26 6.49
N ARG A 200 -28.47 11.94 7.79
CA ARG A 200 -27.76 12.73 8.81
C ARG A 200 -26.25 12.83 8.56
N ARG A 201 -25.67 11.86 7.85
CA ARG A 201 -24.23 11.82 7.51
C ARG A 201 -23.92 12.17 6.06
N ARG A 202 -24.89 12.61 5.27
CA ARG A 202 -24.68 13.01 3.85
C ARG A 202 -23.61 14.08 3.69
N GLY A 203 -23.58 15.08 4.58
CA GLY A 203 -22.56 16.13 4.57
C GLY A 203 -21.15 15.56 4.75
N LEU A 204 -20.98 14.65 5.73
CA LEU A 204 -19.71 13.96 5.98
C LEU A 204 -19.29 13.09 4.78
N LEU A 205 -20.22 12.32 4.20
CA LEU A 205 -19.93 11.46 3.05
C LEU A 205 -19.52 12.27 1.81
N ARG A 206 -20.19 13.40 1.55
CA ARG A 206 -19.80 14.34 0.49
C ARG A 206 -18.44 14.97 0.77
N GLY A 207 -18.19 15.39 2.00
CA GLY A 207 -16.89 15.92 2.41
C GLY A 207 -15.75 14.92 2.19
N LEU A 208 -15.97 13.64 2.55
CA LEU A 208 -14.97 12.59 2.37
C LEU A 208 -14.71 12.30 0.88
N LEU A 209 -15.76 12.27 0.07
CA LEU A 209 -15.63 12.13 -1.39
C LEU A 209 -14.86 13.29 -2.01
N VAL A 210 -15.21 14.53 -1.63
CA VAL A 210 -14.52 15.73 -2.11
C VAL A 210 -13.05 15.69 -1.71
N LEU A 211 -12.75 15.35 -0.46
CA LEU A 211 -11.38 15.23 0.04
C LEU A 211 -10.57 14.19 -0.73
N SER A 212 -11.09 12.97 -0.92
CA SER A 212 -10.41 11.91 -1.68
C SER A 212 -10.23 12.30 -3.15
N SER A 213 -11.24 12.92 -3.77
CA SER A 213 -11.13 13.40 -5.16
C SER A 213 -10.11 14.54 -5.31
N ALA A 214 -10.06 15.47 -4.35
CA ALA A 214 -9.10 16.55 -4.33
C ALA A 214 -7.67 16.03 -4.13
N PHE A 215 -7.49 15.01 -3.29
CA PHE A 215 -6.19 14.35 -3.12
C PHE A 215 -5.70 13.71 -4.42
N VAL A 216 -6.56 12.97 -5.13
CA VAL A 216 -6.21 12.38 -6.44
C VAL A 216 -5.91 13.47 -7.47
N ALA A 217 -6.77 14.50 -7.55
CA ALA A 217 -6.60 15.60 -8.49
C ALA A 217 -5.31 16.40 -8.24
N PHE A 218 -4.95 16.63 -6.97
CA PHE A 218 -3.69 17.27 -6.61
C PHE A 218 -2.49 16.44 -7.07
N ASN A 219 -2.46 15.14 -6.77
CA ASN A 219 -1.39 14.25 -7.22
C ASN A 219 -1.29 14.22 -8.76
N ALA A 220 -2.43 14.09 -9.45
CA ALA A 220 -2.50 14.12 -10.91
C ALA A 220 -1.96 15.44 -11.48
N ALA A 221 -2.37 16.58 -10.95
CA ALA A 221 -1.90 17.89 -11.39
C ALA A 221 -0.38 18.02 -11.20
N THR A 222 0.17 17.53 -10.09
CA THR A 222 1.63 17.56 -9.88
C THR A 222 2.38 16.64 -10.83
N ASP A 223 1.85 15.47 -11.19
CA ASP A 223 2.47 14.57 -12.16
C ASP A 223 2.41 15.13 -13.58
N VAL A 224 1.26 15.66 -13.98
CA VAL A 224 1.09 16.28 -15.31
C VAL A 224 2.00 17.51 -15.46
N ALA A 225 2.09 18.37 -14.43
CA ALA A 225 2.99 19.52 -14.45
C ALA A 225 4.47 19.11 -14.61
N ARG A 226 4.85 17.94 -14.08
CA ARG A 226 6.20 17.38 -14.27
C ARG A 226 6.40 16.82 -15.68
N VAL A 227 5.43 16.08 -16.21
CA VAL A 227 5.49 15.56 -17.60
C VAL A 227 5.59 16.71 -18.61
N LEU A 228 4.97 17.84 -18.32
CA LEU A 228 5.03 19.06 -19.13
C LEU A 228 6.29 19.91 -18.90
N GLY A 229 7.21 19.49 -18.02
CA GLY A 229 8.48 20.19 -17.77
C GLY A 229 8.37 21.48 -16.94
N VAL A 230 7.22 21.74 -16.32
CA VAL A 230 6.95 22.97 -15.53
C VAL A 230 7.20 22.75 -14.02
N GLY A 231 7.31 21.51 -13.56
CA GLY A 231 7.51 21.14 -12.15
C GLY A 231 8.98 20.78 -11.81
N GLY A 232 9.56 21.46 -10.82
CA GLY A 232 10.91 21.17 -10.34
C GLY A 232 11.02 19.91 -9.45
N GLY A 233 12.10 19.15 -9.66
CA GLY A 233 12.63 18.09 -8.77
C GLY A 233 11.91 16.74 -8.81
N ALA A 234 12.70 15.65 -8.70
CA ALA A 234 12.21 14.26 -8.71
C ALA A 234 11.17 14.01 -7.61
N ARG A 235 10.04 13.35 -7.97
CA ARG A 235 9.06 12.85 -6.99
C ARG A 235 9.65 11.70 -6.15
N TRP A 236 10.69 11.04 -6.66
CA TRP A 236 11.20 9.73 -6.23
C TRP A 236 12.69 9.71 -5.87
N GLN A 237 13.26 10.85 -5.47
CA GLN A 237 14.59 10.93 -4.85
C GLN A 237 14.49 11.64 -3.50
#